data_AF-A0A2U3D0S2-F1
#
_entry.id   AF-A0A2U3D0S2-F1
#
_cell.length_a   1.000
_cell.length_b   1.000
_cell.length_c   1.000
_cell.angle_alpha   90.00
_cell.angle_beta   90.00
_cell.angle_gamma   90.00
#
_symmetry.space_group_name_H-M   'P 1'
#
loop_
_entity.id
_entity.type
_entity.pdbx_description
1 polymer ?
#
loop_
_entity_poly.entity_id
_entity_poly.type
_entity_poly.pdbx_seq_one_letter_code
_entity_poly.pdbx_strand_id
1 'polypeptide(L)'
;MPYKPQRVLLEKNMTYLPQPNPLRDYGCAFVQTEGNWITWMYLNNGLGQDYDERLYAYNVATKKTSLIWKPLDTHTQLFDVQLNHGILYYGLDQQESTKITRRVITYNLDSHLKKNGIVHFVYSQ
;
A
#
# COMPACT_ATOMS: atom_id res chain seq x y z
N MET A 1 26.90 -4.06 5.75
CA MET A 1 25.55 -4.50 6.16
C MET A 1 25.05 -5.47 5.08
N PRO A 2 24.54 -6.67 5.41
CA PRO A 2 24.07 -7.60 4.37
C PRO A 2 22.84 -7.03 3.65
N TYR A 3 22.71 -7.35 2.36
CA TYR A 3 21.54 -7.00 1.55
C TYR A 3 20.27 -7.60 2.17
N LYS A 4 19.20 -6.81 2.26
CA LYS A 4 17.89 -7.24 2.73
C LYS A 4 16.86 -6.91 1.63
N PRO A 5 16.25 -7.93 0.99
CA PRO A 5 15.28 -7.68 -0.07
C PRO A 5 14.09 -6.87 0.45
N GLN A 6 13.47 -6.08 -0.43
CA GLN A 6 12.26 -5.29 -0.14
C GLN A 6 12.42 -4.22 0.96
N ARG A 7 13.65 -3.94 1.41
CA ARG A 7 13.96 -2.86 2.35
C ARG A 7 14.54 -1.66 1.64
N VAL A 8 14.25 -0.46 2.14
CA VAL A 8 14.88 0.78 1.67
C VAL A 8 16.16 1.04 2.45
N LEU A 9 17.25 1.29 1.72
CA LEU A 9 18.56 1.65 2.27
C LEU A 9 18.79 3.15 2.07
N LEU A 10 19.15 3.86 3.13
CA LEU A 10 19.67 5.21 3.02
C LEU A 10 21.17 5.13 2.71
N GLU A 11 21.57 5.46 1.49
CA GLU A 11 22.95 5.28 1.02
C GLU A 11 23.98 6.09 1.83
N LYS A 12 23.63 7.34 2.19
CA LYS A 12 24.53 8.29 2.88
C LYS A 12 25.19 7.70 4.13
N ASN A 13 24.50 6.81 4.84
CA ASN A 13 24.99 6.17 6.05
C ASN A 13 24.80 4.64 6.04
N MET A 14 24.52 4.07 4.87
CA MET A 14 24.29 2.63 4.67
C MET A 14 23.33 2.03 5.70
N THR A 15 22.26 2.77 6.05
CA THR A 15 21.32 2.37 7.10
C THR A 15 19.98 2.00 6.49
N TYR A 16 19.47 0.81 6.80
CA TYR A 16 18.11 0.45 6.42
C TYR A 16 17.11 1.31 7.17
N LEU A 17 16.17 1.88 6.42
CA LEU A 17 15.04 2.57 6.99
C LEU A 17 14.11 1.58 7.70
N PRO A 18 13.36 2.04 8.71
CA PRO A 18 12.38 1.21 9.38
C PRO A 18 11.36 0.74 8.35
N GLN A 19 11.01 -0.54 8.39
CA GLN A 19 9.95 -1.10 7.57
C GLN A 19 8.99 -1.80 8.54
N PRO A 20 7.70 -1.44 8.55
CA PRO A 20 6.70 -2.15 9.32
C PRO A 20 6.70 -3.61 8.90
N ASN A 21 6.70 -4.54 9.84
CA ASN A 21 6.41 -5.93 9.54
C ASN A 21 5.06 -6.26 10.18
N PRO A 22 3.94 -6.00 9.47
CA PRO A 22 2.63 -6.09 10.10
C PRO A 22 2.30 -7.51 10.54
N LEU A 23 2.79 -8.54 9.83
CA LEU A 23 2.40 -9.93 10.05
C LEU A 23 3.52 -10.90 9.66
N ARG A 24 3.59 -12.04 10.35
CA ARG A 24 4.65 -13.06 10.16
C ARG A 24 4.70 -13.65 8.75
N ASP A 25 3.55 -13.73 8.09
CA ASP A 25 3.38 -14.44 6.81
C ASP A 25 3.11 -13.50 5.62
N TYR A 26 3.08 -12.18 5.82
CA TYR A 26 2.93 -11.20 4.74
C TYR A 26 4.28 -10.53 4.44
N GLY A 27 4.84 -10.88 3.28
CA GLY A 27 5.96 -10.15 2.71
C GLY A 27 5.53 -8.78 2.18
N CYS A 28 6.48 -7.85 2.08
CA CYS A 28 6.22 -6.61 1.36
C CYS A 28 6.26 -6.89 -0.14
N ALA A 29 5.12 -6.81 -0.81
CA ALA A 29 5.01 -7.09 -2.23
C ALA A 29 5.66 -5.98 -3.06
N PHE A 30 5.42 -4.71 -2.70
CA PHE A 30 5.91 -3.56 -3.44
C PHE A 30 6.33 -2.41 -2.53
N VAL A 31 7.36 -1.69 -2.99
CA VAL A 31 7.87 -0.48 -2.35
C VAL A 31 7.95 0.63 -3.39
N GLN A 32 7.43 1.81 -3.07
CA GLN A 32 7.66 3.02 -3.88
C GLN A 32 8.26 4.11 -3.01
N THR A 33 9.09 4.95 -3.62
CA THR A 33 9.78 6.04 -2.96
C THR A 33 9.68 7.29 -3.80
N GLU A 34 9.34 8.42 -3.17
CA GLU A 34 9.27 9.71 -3.85
C GLU A 34 9.48 10.83 -2.83
N GLY A 35 10.47 11.68 -3.07
CA GLY A 35 10.88 12.72 -2.12
C GLY A 35 11.14 12.15 -0.72
N ASN A 36 10.37 12.61 0.28
CA ASN A 36 10.46 12.17 1.67
C ASN A 36 9.58 10.95 1.98
N TRP A 37 8.86 10.40 1.02
CA TRP A 37 7.86 9.38 1.26
C TRP A 37 8.33 8.02 0.76
N ILE A 38 8.07 7.00 1.58
CA ILE A 38 8.21 5.59 1.25
C ILE A 38 6.86 4.94 1.48
N THR A 39 6.38 4.16 0.54
CA THR A 39 5.19 3.33 0.73
C THR A 39 5.55 1.87 0.69
N TRP A 40 4.95 1.10 1.58
CA TRP A 40 5.06 -0.36 1.57
C TRP A 40 3.68 -0.97 1.41
N MET A 41 3.58 -1.81 0.41
CA MET A 41 2.39 -2.59 0.13
C MET A 41 2.62 -4.04 0.55
N TYR A 42 1.74 -4.55 1.41
CA TYR A 42 1.71 -5.94 1.84
C TYR A 42 0.46 -6.54 1.22
N LEU A 43 0.65 -7.46 0.26
CA LEU A 43 -0.42 -8.16 -0.45
C LEU A 43 -0.34 -9.66 -0.14
N ASN A 44 -1.47 -10.36 -0.22
CA ASN A 44 -1.45 -11.80 -0.41
C ASN A 44 -1.27 -12.10 -1.91
N ASN A 45 -0.24 -12.85 -2.28
CA ASN A 45 0.05 -13.18 -3.68
C ASN A 45 -0.85 -14.29 -4.24
N GLY A 46 -2.13 -14.37 -3.83
CA GLY A 46 -3.07 -15.40 -4.23
C GLY A 46 -4.50 -14.89 -4.42
N LEU A 47 -5.22 -15.47 -5.39
CA LEU A 47 -6.67 -15.27 -5.55
C LEU A 47 -7.40 -16.10 -4.47
N GLY A 48 -7.87 -15.45 -3.40
CA GLY A 48 -8.58 -16.10 -2.29
C GLY A 48 -8.99 -15.10 -1.21
N GLN A 49 -9.64 -15.58 -0.13
CA GLN A 49 -9.95 -14.74 1.03
C GLN A 49 -8.66 -14.17 1.61
N ASP A 50 -8.53 -12.85 1.51
CA ASP A 50 -7.38 -12.11 1.99
C ASP A 50 -7.80 -11.35 3.25
N TYR A 51 -7.05 -11.53 4.32
CA TYR A 51 -7.44 -11.06 5.65
C TYR A 51 -6.65 -9.85 6.08
N ASP A 52 -5.57 -9.50 5.37
CA ASP A 52 -4.49 -8.89 6.11
C ASP A 52 -3.52 -8.02 5.29
N GLU A 53 -3.90 -7.67 4.06
CA GLU A 53 -3.20 -6.67 3.27
C GLU A 53 -3.07 -5.34 4.02
N ARG A 54 -1.96 -4.64 3.79
CA ARG A 54 -1.71 -3.33 4.42
C ARG A 54 -1.00 -2.41 3.45
N LEU A 55 -1.39 -1.14 3.51
CA LEU A 55 -0.66 -0.04 2.88
C LEU A 55 -0.14 0.89 3.96
N TYR A 56 1.17 0.99 4.07
CA TYR A 56 1.84 1.92 4.96
C TYR A 56 2.53 3.03 4.16
N ALA A 57 2.65 4.20 4.77
CA ALA A 57 3.53 5.25 4.33
C ALA A 57 4.49 5.64 5.46
N TYR A 58 5.73 5.96 5.11
CA TYR A 58 6.72 6.49 6.03
C TYR A 58 7.33 7.77 5.49
N ASN A 59 7.38 8.77 6.36
CA ASN A 59 8.03 10.04 6.07
C ASN A 59 9.47 10.02 6.62
N VAL A 60 10.45 10.11 5.74
CA VAL A 60 11.88 10.09 6.07
C VAL A 60 12.27 11.30 6.93
N ALA A 61 11.71 12.48 6.65
CA ALA A 61 12.04 13.72 7.36
C ALA A 61 11.51 13.71 8.81
N THR A 62 10.26 13.28 9.01
CA THR A 62 9.61 13.25 10.34
C THR A 62 9.79 11.92 11.07
N LYS A 63 10.30 10.90 10.39
CA LYS A 63 10.46 9.52 10.88
C LYS A 63 9.14 8.88 11.35
N LYS A 64 8.01 9.32 10.82
CA LYS A 64 6.68 8.80 11.17
C LYS A 64 6.21 7.77 10.15
N THR A 65 5.67 6.67 10.66
CA THR A 65 4.94 5.67 9.88
C THR A 65 3.43 5.87 10.09
N SER A 66 2.67 5.84 9.00
CA SER A 66 1.22 5.88 9.00
C SER A 66 0.66 4.64 8.31
N LEU A 67 -0.34 4.01 8.94
CA LEU A 67 -1.18 3.03 8.27
C LEU A 67 -2.17 3.81 7.39
N ILE A 68 -2.07 3.66 6.08
CA ILE A 68 -2.93 4.35 5.11
C ILE A 68 -4.20 3.56 4.86
N TRP A 69 -4.07 2.25 4.73
CA TRP A 69 -5.20 1.37 4.48
C TRP A 69 -4.98 -0.04 5.03
N LYS A 70 -6.10 -0.64 5.45
CA LYS A 70 -6.27 -2.07 5.75
C LYS A 70 -7.67 -2.49 5.28
N PRO A 71 -7.89 -3.77 4.93
CA PRO A 71 -9.21 -4.29 4.64
C PRO A 71 -10.15 -4.09 5.85
N LEU A 72 -11.41 -3.83 5.54
CA LEU A 72 -12.51 -3.81 6.52
C LEU A 72 -13.32 -5.11 6.49
N ASP A 73 -13.15 -5.90 5.43
CA ASP A 73 -13.82 -7.16 5.16
C ASP A 73 -12.89 -8.06 4.33
N THR A 74 -13.31 -9.30 4.10
CA THR A 74 -12.55 -10.31 3.35
C THR A 74 -12.79 -10.27 1.85
N HIS A 75 -13.50 -9.26 1.36
CA HIS A 75 -13.91 -9.13 -0.04
C HIS A 75 -13.31 -7.91 -0.72
N THR A 76 -12.55 -7.09 0.02
CA THR A 76 -11.91 -5.88 -0.47
C THR A 76 -10.40 -6.08 -0.48
N GLN A 77 -9.80 -5.99 -1.65
CA GLN A 77 -8.37 -6.17 -1.88
C GLN A 77 -7.75 -4.93 -2.53
N LEU A 78 -6.47 -4.73 -2.27
CA LEU A 78 -5.64 -3.70 -2.87
C LEU A 78 -5.06 -4.23 -4.19
N PHE A 79 -5.35 -3.58 -5.31
CA PHE A 79 -4.88 -4.05 -6.63
C PHE A 79 -3.70 -3.24 -7.19
N ASP A 80 -3.59 -1.95 -6.85
CA ASP A 80 -2.52 -1.08 -7.36
C ASP A 80 -2.25 0.07 -6.39
N VAL A 81 -1.02 0.57 -6.41
CA VAL A 81 -0.57 1.74 -5.64
C VAL A 81 0.41 2.54 -6.49
N GLN A 82 0.20 3.86 -6.58
CA GLN A 82 1.09 4.80 -7.25
C GLN A 82 1.31 6.03 -6.38
N LEU A 83 2.59 6.37 -6.16
CA LEU A 83 3.02 7.55 -5.42
C LEU A 83 3.55 8.62 -6.39
N ASN A 84 2.99 9.83 -6.32
CA ASN A 84 3.39 10.95 -7.16
C ASN A 84 3.20 12.29 -6.44
N HIS A 85 4.28 13.07 -6.27
CA HIS A 85 4.31 14.37 -5.60
C HIS A 85 3.59 14.38 -4.24
N GLY A 86 3.86 13.40 -3.37
CA GLY A 86 3.23 13.25 -2.06
C GLY A 86 1.76 12.83 -2.10
N ILE A 87 1.22 12.50 -3.28
CA ILE A 87 -0.13 11.98 -3.46
C ILE A 87 -0.05 10.49 -3.75
N LEU A 88 -0.72 9.71 -2.90
CA LEU A 88 -0.89 8.28 -3.07
C LEU A 88 -2.22 8.00 -3.78
N TYR A 89 -2.15 7.33 -4.91
CA TYR A 89 -3.29 6.75 -5.60
C TYR A 89 -3.26 5.26 -5.29
N TYR A 90 -4.34 4.72 -4.74
CA TYR A 90 -4.43 3.29 -4.51
C TYR A 90 -5.78 2.74 -4.90
N GLY A 91 -5.74 1.58 -5.53
CA GLY A 91 -6.86 0.92 -6.13
C GLY A 91 -7.40 -0.18 -5.22
N LEU A 92 -8.70 -0.19 -4.99
CA LEU A 92 -9.39 -1.24 -4.25
C LEU A 92 -10.37 -1.98 -5.16
N ASP A 93 -10.30 -3.30 -5.16
CA ASP A 93 -11.29 -4.18 -5.74
C ASP A 93 -12.16 -4.75 -4.65
N GLN A 94 -13.47 -4.63 -4.80
CA GLN A 94 -14.46 -5.21 -3.91
C GLN A 94 -15.25 -6.28 -4.67
N GLN A 95 -15.18 -7.53 -4.22
CA GLN A 95 -15.86 -8.65 -4.84
C GLN A 95 -17.25 -8.88 -4.22
N GLU A 96 -18.28 -8.87 -5.07
CA GLU A 96 -19.65 -9.20 -4.73
C GLU A 96 -20.15 -10.29 -5.68
N SER A 97 -20.10 -11.56 -5.26
CA SER A 97 -20.43 -12.71 -6.11
C SER A 97 -19.56 -12.75 -7.40
N THR A 98 -20.16 -12.54 -8.58
CA THR A 98 -19.49 -12.49 -9.90
C THR A 98 -19.14 -11.07 -10.37
N LYS A 99 -19.37 -10.07 -9.52
CA LYS A 99 -19.13 -8.66 -9.83
C LYS A 99 -17.95 -8.14 -9.01
N ILE A 100 -17.02 -7.47 -9.68
CA ILE A 100 -15.94 -6.73 -9.02
C ILE A 100 -16.22 -5.24 -9.18
N THR A 101 -16.30 -4.54 -8.05
CA THR A 101 -16.37 -3.08 -8.02
C THR A 101 -14.98 -2.53 -7.72
N ARG A 102 -14.39 -1.86 -8.70
CA ARG A 102 -13.08 -1.22 -8.59
C ARG A 102 -13.23 0.25 -8.21
N ARG A 103 -12.47 0.73 -7.24
CA ARG A 103 -12.44 2.12 -6.80
C ARG A 103 -11.00 2.60 -6.70
N VAL A 104 -10.72 3.81 -7.16
CA VAL A 104 -9.42 4.46 -6.92
C VAL A 104 -9.57 5.46 -5.80
N ILE A 105 -8.67 5.43 -4.83
CA ILE A 105 -8.61 6.39 -3.73
C ILE A 105 -7.40 7.27 -3.91
N THR A 106 -7.60 8.58 -3.78
CA THR A 106 -6.52 9.56 -3.72
C THR A 106 -6.31 9.98 -2.27
N TYR A 107 -5.08 9.87 -1.79
CA TYR A 107 -4.69 10.22 -0.43
C TYR A 107 -3.47 11.13 -0.47
N ASN A 108 -3.62 12.38 -0.02
CA ASN A 108 -2.51 13.30 0.10
C ASN A 108 -1.78 13.02 1.42
N LEU A 109 -0.51 12.62 1.35
CA LEU A 109 0.27 12.17 2.50
C LEU A 109 0.64 13.32 3.45
N ASP A 110 0.81 14.54 2.93
CA ASP A 110 1.20 15.71 3.74
C ASP A 110 0.01 16.29 4.52
N SER A 111 -1.16 16.37 3.90
CA SER A 111 -2.38 16.92 4.49
C SER A 111 -3.29 15.87 5.14
N HIS A 112 -3.00 14.58 4.92
CA HIS A 112 -3.84 13.45 5.35
C HIS A 112 -5.27 13.48 4.79
N LEU A 113 -5.51 14.24 3.71
CA LEU A 113 -6.83 14.32 3.08
C LEU A 113 -7.05 13.14 2.13
N LYS A 114 -8.20 12.46 2.33
CA LYS A 114 -8.65 11.34 1.50
C LYS A 114 -9.81 11.77 0.60
N LYS A 115 -9.74 11.41 -0.68
CA LYS A 115 -10.83 11.56 -1.66
C LYS A 115 -11.10 10.21 -2.32
N ASN A 116 -12.37 9.84 -2.41
CA ASN A 116 -12.79 8.67 -3.16
C ASN A 116 -12.97 9.07 -4.62
N GLY A 117 -12.28 8.37 -5.51
CA GLY A 117 -12.33 8.57 -6.95
C GLY A 117 -13.29 7.59 -7.64
N ILE A 118 -13.09 7.47 -8.96
CA ILE A 118 -13.99 6.82 -9.91
C ILE A 118 -14.25 5.36 -9.52
N VAL A 119 -15.53 4.96 -9.63
CA VAL A 119 -15.99 3.59 -9.44
C VAL A 119 -16.20 2.95 -10.80
N HIS A 120 -15.53 1.83 -11.07
CA HIS A 120 -15.74 1.01 -12.26
C HIS A 120 -16.33 -0.35 -11.86
N PHE A 121 -17.26 -0.85 -12.65
CA PHE A 121 -17.77 -2.21 -12.50
C PHE A 121 -17.11 -3.11 -13.53
N VAL A 122 -16.46 -4.16 -13.05
CA VAL A 122 -15.86 -5.22 -13.86
C VAL A 122 -16.68 -6.49 -13.60
N TYR A 123 -17.23 -7.06 -14.66
CA TYR A 123 -17.91 -8.35 -14.58
C TYR A 123 -16.87 -9.45 -14.80
N SER A 124 -16.75 -10.41 -13.88
CA SER A 124 -15.99 -11.64 -14.16
C SER A 124 -16.86 -12.53 -15.05
N GLN A 125 -16.32 -12.95 -16.21
CA GLN A 125 -16.96 -13.93 -17.09
C GLN A 125 -17.06 -15.30 -16.43
#